data_AF-A0A0F8YRE5-F1
#
_entry.id   AF-A0A0F8YRE5-F1
#
_cell.length_a   1.000
_cell.length_b   1.000
_cell.length_c   1.000
_cell.angle_alpha   90.00
_cell.angle_beta   90.00
_cell.angle_gamma   90.00
#
_symmetry.space_group_name_H-M   'P 1'
#
loop_
_entity.id
_entity.type
_entity.pdbx_description
1 polymer ?
#
loop_
_entity_poly.entity_id
_entity_poly.type
_entity_poly.pdbx_seq_one_letter_code
_entity_poly.pdbx_strand_id
1 'polypeptide(L)'
;KDYLSDVKKKIDQKIEFINRQISNKSKIPPINFKPQIKKIDDNLEVFDKQLSNINKKTQEIKELFKLKGIDDVDYNMDQVKIYQENIERHNYILNKIKRKQEKQRGIFPSLAGIVDKLLEKIENYKIKINEKWISVKDMNFQLLEQTEIHKDLIKNIEILPEIYFEKKEFYNQIKEFINKIKFRPRGEETTDMRLENTFNISDFKHFVSMIKNQPIITLENDDGEISLREFLTRSEYFNVNMEREFFKSLFKSRSLQKFCKIISKTTFLRKEIQTLSMGERGTLFLRIKLATAAFSLPFIYDQPEDDLDNNFIQNKLVPLFRKLKKYRQIIVATHNANIVV
;
A
#
# COMPACT_ATOMS: atom_id res chain seq x y z
N LYS A 1 -67.68 13.82 11.19
CA LYS A 1 -69.09 13.99 11.66
C LYS A 1 -69.72 12.65 12.01
N ASP A 2 -69.51 11.61 11.21
CA ASP A 2 -70.11 10.28 11.39
C ASP A 2 -69.76 9.62 12.73
N TYR A 3 -68.50 9.74 13.15
CA TYR A 3 -68.06 9.23 14.45
C TYR A 3 -68.82 9.84 15.64
N LEU A 4 -69.07 11.15 15.64
CA LEU A 4 -69.84 11.83 16.71
C LEU A 4 -71.33 11.41 16.68
N SER A 5 -71.88 11.15 15.49
CA SER A 5 -73.24 10.63 15.32
C SER A 5 -73.38 9.21 15.88
N ASP A 6 -72.38 8.35 15.65
CA ASP A 6 -72.36 6.98 16.16
C ASP A 6 -72.14 6.92 17.67
N VAL A 7 -71.26 7.77 18.21
CA VAL A 7 -71.06 7.90 19.65
C VAL A 7 -72.34 8.40 20.33
N LYS A 8 -73.03 9.38 19.73
CA LYS A 8 -74.33 9.85 20.21
C LYS A 8 -75.33 8.71 20.30
N LYS A 9 -75.52 7.95 19.22
CA LYS A 9 -76.47 6.82 19.19
C LYS A 9 -76.17 5.80 20.29
N LYS A 10 -74.91 5.42 20.46
CA LYS A 10 -74.50 4.45 21.49
C LYS A 10 -74.75 4.95 22.91
N ILE A 11 -74.51 6.23 23.18
CA ILE A 11 -74.72 6.79 24.52
C ILE A 11 -76.21 7.04 24.79
N ASP A 12 -76.96 7.55 23.81
CA ASP A 12 -78.41 7.75 23.93
C ASP A 12 -79.15 6.42 24.15
N GLN A 13 -78.72 5.32 23.51
CA GLN A 13 -79.25 3.97 23.78
C GLN A 13 -79.00 3.51 25.23
N LYS A 14 -77.82 3.82 25.79
CA LYS A 14 -77.49 3.52 27.19
C LYS A 14 -78.31 4.40 28.15
N ILE A 15 -78.48 5.68 27.82
CA ILE A 15 -79.31 6.63 28.57
C ILE A 15 -80.77 6.17 28.58
N GLU A 16 -81.30 5.70 27.44
CA GLU A 16 -82.66 5.14 27.35
C GLU A 16 -82.81 3.87 28.20
N PHE A 17 -81.82 2.97 28.17
CA PHE A 17 -81.83 1.76 28.99
C PHE A 17 -81.91 2.11 30.50
N ILE A 18 -81.08 3.05 30.95
CA ILE A 18 -81.07 3.51 32.35
C ILE A 18 -82.39 4.22 32.71
N ASN A 19 -82.90 5.08 31.82
CA ASN A 19 -84.15 5.82 32.03
C ASN A 19 -85.40 4.91 32.11
N ARG A 20 -85.36 3.69 31.54
CA ARG A 20 -86.45 2.70 31.68
C ARG A 20 -86.49 2.05 33.05
N GLN A 21 -85.38 2.05 33.79
CA GLN A 21 -85.28 1.45 35.13
C GLN A 21 -85.58 2.44 36.26
N ILE A 22 -85.76 3.74 35.96
CA ILE A 22 -85.99 4.79 36.96
C ILE A 22 -87.50 5.13 37.03
N SER A 23 -88.13 4.83 38.16
CA SER A 23 -89.54 5.16 38.45
C SER A 23 -89.69 6.64 38.83
N ASN A 24 -90.02 7.45 37.81
CA ASN A 24 -90.56 8.81 37.88
C ASN A 24 -90.06 9.72 39.01
N LYS A 25 -88.99 10.50 38.73
CA LYS A 25 -88.99 11.96 38.95
C LYS A 25 -87.84 12.78 38.32
N SER A 26 -86.83 12.17 37.68
CA SER A 26 -85.92 12.92 36.78
C SER A 26 -85.21 11.99 35.79
N LYS A 27 -85.62 12.00 34.51
CA LYS A 27 -84.97 11.22 33.45
C LYS A 27 -83.74 11.95 32.92
N ILE A 28 -82.69 11.21 32.60
CA ILE A 28 -81.45 11.75 32.02
C ILE A 28 -81.74 12.20 30.57
N PRO A 29 -81.44 13.44 30.18
CA PRO A 29 -81.65 13.92 28.83
C PRO A 29 -80.65 13.28 27.84
N PRO A 30 -81.04 13.11 26.56
CA PRO A 30 -80.13 12.61 25.53
C PRO A 30 -79.00 13.61 25.25
N ILE A 31 -77.86 13.10 24.80
CA ILE A 31 -76.69 13.92 24.52
C ILE A 31 -76.92 14.76 23.25
N ASN A 32 -76.61 16.05 23.34
CA ASN A 32 -76.78 16.97 22.23
C ASN A 32 -75.43 17.52 21.72
N PHE A 33 -74.92 16.92 20.65
CA PHE A 33 -73.73 17.40 19.94
C PHE A 33 -74.02 18.45 18.85
N LYS A 34 -75.25 18.98 18.75
CA LYS A 34 -75.59 20.01 17.73
C LYS A 34 -74.64 21.21 17.73
N PRO A 35 -74.22 21.77 18.89
CA PRO A 35 -73.29 22.91 18.90
C PRO A 35 -71.93 22.56 18.28
N GLN A 36 -71.39 21.38 18.57
CA GLN A 36 -70.09 20.92 18.09
C GLN A 36 -70.13 20.59 16.59
N ILE A 37 -71.20 19.93 16.13
CA ILE A 37 -71.40 19.65 14.70
C ILE A 37 -71.50 20.97 13.93
N LYS A 38 -72.30 21.93 14.42
CA LYS A 38 -72.42 23.25 13.79
C LYS A 38 -71.06 23.95 13.66
N LYS A 39 -70.20 23.90 14.70
CA LYS A 39 -68.88 24.52 14.64
C LYS A 39 -67.91 23.81 13.69
N ILE A 40 -68.03 22.49 13.54
CA ILE A 40 -67.29 21.72 12.54
C ILE A 40 -67.71 22.15 11.14
N ASP A 41 -69.01 22.35 10.92
CA ASP A 41 -69.58 22.76 9.63
C ASP A 41 -69.11 24.16 9.25
N ASP A 42 -69.17 25.11 10.18
CA ASP A 42 -68.64 26.47 9.99
C ASP A 42 -67.15 26.45 9.59
N ASN A 43 -66.35 25.60 10.23
CA ASN A 43 -64.91 25.49 9.92
C ASN A 43 -64.66 24.83 8.56
N LEU A 44 -65.45 23.82 8.19
CA LEU A 44 -65.36 23.21 6.87
C LEU A 44 -65.70 24.22 5.77
N GLU A 45 -66.72 25.05 5.95
CA GLU A 45 -67.03 26.13 4.99
C GLU A 45 -65.88 27.14 4.86
N VAL A 46 -65.19 27.46 5.96
CA VAL A 46 -64.01 28.34 5.91
C VAL A 46 -62.87 27.68 5.12
N PHE A 47 -62.60 26.39 5.35
CA PHE A 47 -61.58 25.66 4.61
C PHE A 47 -61.93 25.50 3.13
N ASP A 48 -63.18 25.23 2.79
CA ASP A 48 -63.66 25.12 1.41
C ASP A 48 -63.50 26.46 0.67
N LYS A 49 -63.80 27.59 1.34
CA LYS A 49 -63.54 28.93 0.80
C LYS A 49 -62.04 29.18 0.58
N GLN A 50 -61.18 28.74 1.50
CA GLN A 50 -59.72 28.88 1.35
C GLN A 50 -59.19 28.02 0.20
N LEU A 51 -59.63 26.76 0.09
CA LEU A 51 -59.30 25.86 -1.01
C LEU A 51 -59.75 26.41 -2.37
N SER A 52 -60.97 26.93 -2.44
CA SER A 52 -61.49 27.57 -3.66
C SER A 52 -60.64 28.78 -4.06
N ASN A 53 -60.24 29.62 -3.11
CA ASN A 53 -59.40 30.78 -3.38
C ASN A 53 -57.98 30.38 -3.85
N ILE A 54 -57.40 29.33 -3.25
CA ILE A 54 -56.10 28.80 -3.68
C ILE A 54 -56.20 28.25 -5.10
N ASN A 55 -57.22 27.43 -5.39
CA ASN A 55 -57.42 26.87 -6.72
C ASN A 55 -57.62 27.94 -7.79
N LYS A 56 -58.36 29.01 -7.46
CA LYS A 56 -58.56 30.14 -8.37
C LYS A 56 -57.23 30.84 -8.68
N LYS A 57 -56.41 31.13 -7.67
CA LYS A 57 -55.07 31.70 -7.86
C LYS A 57 -54.17 30.77 -8.69
N THR A 58 -54.24 29.46 -8.47
CA THR A 58 -53.48 28.49 -9.27
C THR A 58 -53.92 28.51 -10.74
N GLN A 59 -55.22 28.63 -11.03
CA GLN A 59 -55.73 28.79 -12.39
C GLN A 59 -55.28 30.10 -13.04
N GLU A 60 -55.38 31.23 -12.32
CA GLU A 60 -54.91 32.54 -12.80
C GLU A 60 -53.40 32.50 -13.17
N ILE A 61 -52.59 31.83 -12.35
CA ILE A 61 -51.16 31.62 -12.63
C ILE A 61 -50.96 30.77 -13.89
N LYS A 62 -51.70 29.66 -14.04
CA LYS A 62 -51.61 28.81 -15.25
C LYS A 62 -52.01 29.56 -16.52
N GLU A 63 -53.05 30.40 -16.46
CA GLU A 63 -53.47 31.24 -17.58
C GLU A 63 -52.43 32.31 -17.94
N LEU A 64 -51.79 32.94 -16.95
CA LEU A 64 -50.68 33.87 -17.18
C LEU A 64 -49.49 33.21 -17.89
N PHE A 65 -49.20 31.94 -17.59
CA PHE A 65 -48.15 31.19 -18.28
C PHE A 65 -48.55 30.80 -19.70
N LYS A 66 -49.81 30.43 -19.94
CA LYS A 66 -50.36 30.20 -21.30
C LYS A 66 -50.27 31.45 -22.17
N LEU A 67 -50.60 32.62 -21.63
CA LEU A 67 -50.48 33.91 -22.33
C LEU A 67 -49.03 34.25 -22.72
N LYS A 68 -48.05 33.69 -22.00
CA LYS A 68 -46.62 33.82 -22.32
C LYS A 68 -46.11 32.72 -23.26
N GLY A 69 -47.00 31.89 -23.81
CA GLY A 69 -46.67 30.84 -24.79
C GLY A 69 -46.22 29.50 -24.19
N ILE A 70 -46.51 29.24 -22.90
CA ILE A 70 -46.19 27.97 -22.22
C ILE A 70 -47.49 27.22 -21.97
N ASP A 71 -47.79 26.23 -22.83
CA ASP A 71 -49.09 25.56 -22.82
C ASP A 71 -49.26 24.51 -21.70
N ASP A 72 -48.19 23.78 -21.34
CA ASP A 72 -48.24 22.67 -20.40
C ASP A 72 -47.35 22.90 -19.16
N VAL A 73 -47.79 23.81 -18.31
CA VAL A 73 -47.06 24.23 -17.10
C VAL A 73 -46.88 23.07 -16.12
N ASP A 74 -47.87 22.20 -15.98
CA ASP A 74 -47.81 21.07 -15.04
C ASP A 74 -46.73 20.08 -15.47
N TYR A 75 -46.73 19.68 -16.75
CA TYR A 75 -45.68 18.82 -17.30
C TYR A 75 -44.29 19.46 -17.17
N ASN A 76 -44.14 20.75 -17.50
CA ASN A 76 -42.86 21.44 -17.38
C ASN A 76 -42.37 21.52 -15.92
N MET A 77 -43.27 21.72 -14.95
CA MET A 77 -42.93 21.74 -13.53
C MET A 77 -42.53 20.35 -13.02
N ASP A 78 -43.20 19.29 -13.47
CA ASP A 78 -42.81 17.92 -13.19
C ASP A 78 -41.43 17.60 -13.80
N GLN A 79 -41.17 18.03 -15.04
CA GLN A 79 -39.86 17.89 -15.66
C GLN A 79 -38.78 18.68 -14.89
N VAL A 80 -39.05 19.93 -14.49
CA VAL A 80 -38.12 20.73 -13.68
C VAL A 80 -37.79 20.01 -12.37
N LYS A 81 -38.79 19.40 -11.71
CA LYS A 81 -38.58 18.62 -10.49
C LYS A 81 -37.71 17.39 -10.75
N ILE A 82 -37.97 16.64 -11.83
CA ILE A 82 -37.16 15.48 -12.24
C ILE A 82 -35.72 15.91 -12.54
N TYR A 83 -35.52 17.02 -13.26
CA TYR A 83 -34.19 17.56 -13.54
C TYR A 83 -33.47 18.02 -12.27
N GLN A 84 -34.18 18.67 -11.34
CA GLN A 84 -33.61 19.06 -10.04
C GLN A 84 -33.16 17.84 -9.23
N GLU A 85 -34.00 16.81 -9.11
CA GLU A 85 -33.65 15.56 -8.43
C GLU A 85 -32.45 14.87 -9.08
N ASN A 86 -32.39 14.87 -10.42
CA ASN A 86 -31.25 14.33 -11.15
C ASN A 86 -29.99 15.16 -10.89
N ILE A 87 -30.06 16.49 -10.94
CA ILE A 87 -28.93 17.39 -10.65
C ILE A 87 -28.41 17.16 -9.23
N GLU A 88 -29.28 17.04 -8.24
CA GLU A 88 -28.91 16.74 -6.86
C GLU A 88 -28.20 15.39 -6.73
N ARG A 89 -28.71 14.34 -7.38
CA ARG A 89 -28.04 13.02 -7.43
C ARG A 89 -26.65 13.10 -8.07
N HIS A 90 -26.52 13.77 -9.21
CA HIS A 90 -25.23 13.94 -9.88
C HIS A 90 -24.25 14.76 -9.03
N ASN A 91 -24.71 15.82 -8.38
CA ASN A 91 -23.90 16.63 -7.46
C ASN A 91 -23.42 15.82 -6.25
N TYR A 92 -24.28 14.95 -5.70
CA TYR A 92 -23.90 14.04 -4.63
C TYR A 92 -22.80 13.06 -5.08
N ILE A 93 -22.95 12.46 -6.27
CA ILE A 93 -21.94 11.57 -6.86
C ILE A 93 -20.62 12.33 -7.10
N LEU A 94 -20.68 13.54 -7.67
CA LEU A 94 -19.51 14.39 -7.90
C LEU A 94 -18.78 14.71 -6.60
N ASN A 95 -19.50 15.07 -5.53
CA ASN A 95 -18.88 15.30 -4.22
C ASN A 95 -18.24 14.03 -3.64
N LYS A 96 -18.86 12.86 -3.84
CA LYS A 96 -18.27 11.57 -3.43
C LYS A 96 -16.98 11.28 -4.22
N ILE A 97 -16.95 11.58 -5.52
CA ILE A 97 -15.76 11.44 -6.37
C ILE A 97 -14.67 12.42 -5.92
N LYS A 98 -14.99 13.69 -5.72
CA LYS A 98 -14.05 14.72 -5.23
C LYS A 98 -13.39 14.30 -3.91
N ARG A 99 -14.18 13.86 -2.92
CA ARG A 99 -13.65 13.36 -1.64
C ARG A 99 -12.71 12.15 -1.81
N LYS A 100 -13.02 11.24 -2.74
CA LYS A 100 -12.13 10.10 -3.06
C LYS A 100 -10.84 10.57 -3.74
N GLN A 101 -10.93 11.53 -4.67
CA GLN A 101 -9.77 12.11 -5.35
C GLN A 101 -8.86 12.87 -4.38
N GLU A 102 -9.42 13.62 -3.43
CA GLU A 102 -8.65 14.29 -2.37
C GLU A 102 -7.91 13.28 -1.48
N LYS A 103 -8.60 12.22 -1.04
CA LYS A 103 -7.94 11.12 -0.32
C LYS A 103 -6.80 10.51 -1.14
N GLN A 104 -7.01 10.30 -2.44
CA GLN A 104 -5.99 9.75 -3.33
C GLN A 104 -4.81 10.70 -3.56
N ARG A 105 -5.04 12.02 -3.58
CA ARG A 105 -3.99 13.05 -3.64
C ARG A 105 -3.09 13.02 -2.40
N GLY A 106 -3.61 12.69 -1.22
CA GLY A 106 -2.82 12.56 0.01
C GLY A 106 -1.98 11.27 0.13
N ILE A 107 -2.26 10.25 -0.70
CA ILE A 107 -1.57 8.95 -0.63
C ILE A 107 -0.10 9.08 -1.07
N PHE A 108 0.19 9.73 -2.20
CA PHE A 108 1.57 9.87 -2.72
C PHE A 108 2.51 10.69 -1.82
N PRO A 109 2.09 11.82 -1.23
CA PRO A 109 2.89 12.51 -0.21
C PRO A 109 3.17 11.64 1.01
N SER A 110 2.18 10.88 1.49
CA SER A 110 2.39 9.94 2.61
C SER A 110 3.33 8.78 2.23
N LEU A 111 3.30 8.36 0.97
CA LEU A 111 4.19 7.34 0.42
C LEU A 111 5.62 7.82 0.30
N ALA A 112 5.86 9.08 -0.05
CA ALA A 112 7.21 9.65 -0.01
C ALA A 112 7.85 9.45 1.38
N GLY A 113 7.08 9.70 2.45
CA GLY A 113 7.53 9.40 3.81
C GLY A 113 7.76 7.91 4.10
N ILE A 114 7.03 6.99 3.46
CA ILE A 114 7.27 5.54 3.56
C ILE A 114 8.55 5.16 2.80
N VAL A 115 8.78 5.74 1.62
CA VAL A 115 10.02 5.57 0.84
C VAL A 115 11.21 6.05 1.65
N ASP A 116 11.11 7.21 2.29
CA ASP A 116 12.20 7.74 3.11
C ASP A 116 12.50 6.84 4.31
N LYS A 117 11.47 6.29 4.98
CA LYS A 117 11.66 5.26 6.03
C LYS A 117 12.30 3.97 5.51
N LEU A 118 11.99 3.57 4.27
CA LEU A 118 12.61 2.41 3.62
C LEU A 118 14.10 2.70 3.37
N LEU A 119 14.42 3.87 2.84
CA LEU A 119 15.80 4.31 2.62
C LEU A 119 16.57 4.39 3.95
N GLU A 120 15.96 4.94 4.99
CA GLU A 120 16.53 5.00 6.34
C GLU A 120 16.82 3.60 6.89
N LYS A 121 15.91 2.63 6.70
CA LYS A 121 16.17 1.23 7.06
C LYS A 121 17.37 0.67 6.31
N ILE A 122 17.48 0.93 5.01
CA ILE A 122 18.61 0.46 4.19
C ILE A 122 19.92 1.06 4.72
N GLU A 123 19.96 2.36 4.98
CA GLU A 123 21.14 3.02 5.53
C GLU A 123 21.51 2.49 6.93
N ASN A 124 20.52 2.29 7.81
CA ASN A 124 20.74 1.67 9.11
C ASN A 124 21.34 0.25 9.00
N TYR A 125 20.93 -0.54 8.00
CA TYR A 125 21.56 -1.83 7.75
C TYR A 125 23.00 -1.70 7.24
N LYS A 126 23.30 -0.73 6.38
CA LYS A 126 24.69 -0.46 5.95
C LYS A 126 25.57 -0.08 7.15
N ILE A 127 25.09 0.81 8.02
CA ILE A 127 25.77 1.23 9.24
C ILE A 127 26.07 0.00 10.11
N LYS A 128 25.08 -0.87 10.35
CA LYS A 128 25.28 -2.10 11.14
C LYS A 128 26.33 -3.05 10.56
N ILE A 129 26.40 -3.19 9.23
CA ILE A 129 27.44 -4.02 8.59
C ILE A 129 28.81 -3.39 8.79
N ASN A 130 28.92 -2.07 8.61
CA ASN A 130 30.16 -1.34 8.80
C ASN A 130 30.64 -1.39 10.25
N GLU A 131 29.75 -1.16 11.23
CA GLU A 131 30.03 -1.28 12.66
C GLU A 131 30.51 -2.68 13.03
N LYS A 132 29.87 -3.73 12.51
CA LYS A 132 30.32 -5.11 12.71
C LYS A 132 31.73 -5.32 12.15
N TRP A 133 32.01 -4.80 10.95
CA TRP A 133 33.34 -4.94 10.36
C TRP A 133 34.42 -4.17 11.13
N ILE A 134 34.11 -2.96 11.59
CA ILE A 134 34.98 -2.17 12.48
C ILE A 134 35.22 -2.93 13.79
N SER A 135 34.19 -3.50 14.40
CA SER A 135 34.33 -4.28 15.65
C SER A 135 35.24 -5.50 15.49
N VAL A 136 35.27 -6.10 14.29
CA VAL A 136 36.22 -7.16 13.97
C VAL A 136 37.62 -6.56 13.85
N LYS A 137 37.81 -5.49 13.07
CA LYS A 137 39.13 -4.85 12.86
C LYS A 137 39.79 -4.39 14.16
N ASP A 138 38.99 -3.77 15.04
CA ASP A 138 39.43 -3.13 16.27
C ASP A 138 39.22 -4.03 17.50
N MET A 139 39.20 -5.35 17.32
CA MET A 139 39.21 -6.27 18.46
C MET A 139 40.42 -6.01 19.35
N ASN A 140 40.16 -5.77 20.63
CA ASN A 140 41.18 -5.56 21.64
C ASN A 140 41.65 -6.91 22.19
N PHE A 141 42.96 -7.12 22.18
CA PHE A 141 43.59 -8.29 22.77
C PHE A 141 44.54 -7.88 23.89
N GLN A 142 44.69 -8.74 24.90
CA GLN A 142 45.57 -8.48 26.04
C GLN A 142 47.04 -8.57 25.66
N LEU A 143 47.38 -9.43 24.70
CA LEU A 143 48.76 -9.69 24.28
C LEU A 143 49.07 -9.00 22.95
N LEU A 144 50.29 -8.46 22.83
CA LEU A 144 50.78 -7.85 21.60
C LEU A 144 50.82 -8.87 20.44
N GLU A 145 51.29 -10.11 20.71
CA GLU A 145 51.35 -11.19 19.71
C GLU A 145 49.95 -11.51 19.14
N GLN A 146 48.91 -11.51 19.98
CA GLN A 146 47.53 -11.72 19.55
C GLN A 146 47.03 -10.60 18.63
N THR A 147 47.38 -9.35 18.96
CA THR A 147 47.05 -8.17 18.15
C THR A 147 47.72 -8.24 16.77
N GLU A 148 48.98 -8.66 16.70
CA GLU A 148 49.69 -8.82 15.43
C GLU A 148 49.12 -9.95 14.57
N ILE A 149 48.80 -11.11 15.17
CA ILE A 149 48.15 -12.23 14.48
C ILE A 149 46.81 -11.77 13.89
N HIS A 150 46.00 -11.07 14.69
CA HIS A 150 44.70 -10.57 14.24
C HIS A 150 44.84 -9.56 13.09
N LYS A 151 45.78 -8.61 13.19
CA LYS A 151 46.09 -7.65 12.11
C LYS A 151 46.51 -8.35 10.83
N ASP A 152 47.31 -9.42 10.92
CA ASP A 152 47.70 -10.21 9.75
C ASP A 152 46.49 -10.96 9.16
N LEU A 153 45.57 -11.50 9.97
CA LEU A 153 44.36 -12.16 9.48
C LEU A 153 43.47 -11.24 8.64
N ILE A 154 43.26 -9.99 9.07
CA ILE A 154 42.40 -9.01 8.37
C ILE A 154 43.11 -8.23 7.26
N LYS A 155 44.44 -8.37 7.13
CA LYS A 155 45.24 -7.59 6.18
C LYS A 155 44.75 -7.75 4.73
N ASN A 156 44.59 -6.62 4.02
CA ASN A 156 44.13 -6.58 2.63
C ASN A 156 42.72 -7.15 2.42
N ILE A 157 41.89 -7.23 3.47
CA ILE A 157 40.47 -7.55 3.39
C ILE A 157 39.70 -6.26 3.63
N GLU A 158 38.79 -5.93 2.72
CA GLU A 158 37.83 -4.85 2.91
C GLU A 158 36.44 -5.41 2.70
N ILE A 159 35.53 -5.07 3.62
CA ILE A 159 34.12 -5.45 3.55
C ILE A 159 33.32 -4.15 3.62
N LEU A 160 32.63 -3.83 2.55
CA LEU A 160 31.82 -2.63 2.42
C LEU A 160 30.37 -3.04 2.13
N PRO A 161 29.38 -2.41 2.78
CA PRO A 161 27.98 -2.67 2.46
C PRO A 161 27.63 -2.04 1.11
N GLU A 162 26.95 -2.80 0.26
CA GLU A 162 26.50 -2.34 -1.05
C GLU A 162 25.04 -2.75 -1.27
N ILE A 163 24.29 -1.89 -1.97
CA ILE A 163 22.93 -2.22 -2.40
C ILE A 163 23.05 -2.96 -3.73
N TYR A 164 22.70 -4.24 -3.72
CA TYR A 164 22.57 -5.05 -4.92
C TYR A 164 21.15 -4.97 -5.46
N PHE A 165 21.01 -4.46 -6.68
CA PHE A 165 19.75 -4.40 -7.41
C PHE A 165 19.74 -5.43 -8.54
N GLU A 166 18.88 -6.44 -8.43
CA GLU A 166 18.75 -7.52 -9.38
C GLU A 166 17.72 -7.16 -10.46
N LYS A 167 18.18 -6.46 -11.50
CA LYS A 167 17.35 -5.95 -12.61
C LYS A 167 16.40 -7.00 -13.19
N LYS A 168 16.90 -8.20 -13.46
CA LYS A 168 16.10 -9.29 -14.06
C LYS A 168 14.92 -9.70 -13.17
N GLU A 169 15.17 -9.90 -11.87
CA GLU A 169 14.13 -10.26 -10.91
C GLU A 169 13.08 -9.16 -10.75
N PHE A 170 13.52 -7.89 -10.78
CA PHE A 170 12.60 -6.75 -10.77
C PHE A 170 11.62 -6.81 -11.95
N TYR A 171 12.12 -6.92 -13.19
CA TYR A 171 11.24 -6.98 -14.37
C TYR A 171 10.41 -8.27 -14.43
N ASN A 172 10.94 -9.41 -13.97
CA ASN A 172 10.16 -10.64 -13.85
C ASN A 172 8.95 -10.45 -12.92
N GLN A 173 9.13 -9.74 -11.81
CA GLN A 173 8.03 -9.40 -10.93
C GLN A 173 7.03 -8.44 -11.60
N ILE A 174 7.50 -7.42 -12.32
CA ILE A 174 6.61 -6.49 -13.06
C ILE A 174 5.73 -7.24 -14.07
N LYS A 175 6.28 -8.20 -14.81
CA LYS A 175 5.56 -8.98 -15.84
C LYS A 175 4.33 -9.71 -15.30
N GLU A 176 4.27 -10.03 -14.01
CA GLU A 176 3.10 -10.69 -13.39
C GLU A 176 1.86 -9.78 -13.38
N PHE A 177 2.06 -8.45 -13.33
CA PHE A 177 0.98 -7.48 -13.20
C PHE A 177 0.60 -6.79 -14.51
N ILE A 178 1.50 -6.80 -15.49
CA ILE A 178 1.39 -6.03 -16.72
C ILE A 178 0.67 -6.81 -17.83
N ASN A 179 -0.09 -6.08 -18.65
CA ASN A 179 -0.78 -6.60 -19.82
C ASN A 179 0.20 -6.99 -20.93
N LYS A 180 0.47 -8.29 -21.08
CA LYS A 180 1.42 -8.83 -22.08
C LYS A 180 1.05 -8.49 -23.53
N ILE A 181 -0.21 -8.19 -23.85
CA ILE A 181 -0.62 -7.80 -25.20
C ILE A 181 -0.04 -6.43 -25.55
N LYS A 182 -0.06 -5.48 -24.62
CA LYS A 182 0.53 -4.15 -24.81
C LYS A 182 2.04 -4.22 -24.97
N PHE A 183 2.70 -5.16 -24.29
CA PHE A 183 4.14 -5.40 -24.31
C PHE A 183 4.56 -6.59 -25.19
N ARG A 184 3.76 -6.97 -26.19
CA ARG A 184 4.12 -8.05 -27.12
C ARG A 184 5.40 -7.74 -27.89
N PRO A 185 6.21 -8.74 -28.29
CA PRO A 185 7.40 -8.50 -29.11
C PRO A 185 7.04 -7.77 -30.42
N ARG A 186 7.93 -6.90 -30.91
CA ARG A 186 7.75 -6.16 -32.16
C ARG A 186 9.08 -6.01 -32.89
N GLY A 187 9.18 -6.55 -34.10
CA GLY A 187 10.44 -6.58 -34.85
C GLY A 187 11.51 -7.35 -34.07
N GLU A 188 12.62 -6.68 -33.76
CA GLU A 188 13.74 -7.24 -32.98
C GLU A 188 13.57 -7.06 -31.46
N GLU A 189 12.61 -6.27 -31.00
CA GLU A 189 12.41 -6.01 -29.57
C GLU A 189 11.62 -7.13 -28.89
N THR A 190 12.23 -7.73 -27.87
CA THR A 190 11.54 -8.66 -26.98
C THR A 190 10.61 -7.93 -26.01
N THR A 191 9.66 -8.66 -25.40
CA THR A 191 8.81 -8.12 -24.32
C THR A 191 9.62 -7.50 -23.19
N ASP A 192 10.76 -8.11 -22.86
CA ASP A 192 11.65 -7.65 -21.78
C ASP A 192 12.28 -6.31 -22.15
N MET A 193 12.79 -6.18 -23.38
CA MET A 193 13.35 -4.91 -23.87
C MET A 193 12.30 -3.80 -23.86
N ARG A 194 11.07 -4.09 -24.28
CA ARG A 194 9.98 -3.09 -24.26
C ARG A 194 9.63 -2.65 -22.84
N LEU A 195 9.60 -3.57 -21.88
CA LEU A 195 9.41 -3.22 -20.46
C LEU A 195 10.58 -2.39 -19.92
N GLU A 196 11.82 -2.76 -20.24
CA GLU A 196 13.00 -2.02 -19.83
C GLU A 196 13.01 -0.59 -20.38
N ASN A 197 12.70 -0.41 -21.66
CA ASN A 197 12.57 0.90 -22.33
C ASN A 197 11.39 1.71 -21.78
N THR A 198 10.36 1.05 -21.26
CA THR A 198 9.20 1.73 -20.67
C THR A 198 9.49 2.25 -19.27
N PHE A 199 10.08 1.43 -18.40
CA PHE A 199 10.29 1.81 -17.00
C PHE A 199 11.63 2.51 -16.75
N ASN A 200 12.63 2.32 -17.62
CA ASN A 200 13.97 2.90 -17.53
C ASN A 200 14.69 2.61 -16.19
N ILE A 201 14.43 1.45 -15.58
CA ILE A 201 15.05 1.05 -14.31
C ILE A 201 16.23 0.14 -14.59
N SER A 202 17.43 0.65 -14.33
CA SER A 202 18.69 -0.10 -14.43
C SER A 202 19.32 -0.41 -13.08
N ASP A 203 19.09 0.42 -12.07
CA ASP A 203 19.67 0.31 -10.74
C ASP A 203 18.68 0.72 -9.63
N PHE A 204 19.15 0.66 -8.39
CA PHE A 204 18.37 1.06 -7.22
C PHE A 204 17.99 2.55 -7.25
N LYS A 205 18.80 3.44 -7.84
CA LYS A 205 18.51 4.87 -7.89
C LYS A 205 17.30 5.15 -8.78
N HIS A 206 17.26 4.56 -9.98
CA HIS A 206 16.10 4.67 -10.88
C HIS A 206 14.85 4.08 -10.24
N PHE A 207 14.96 2.94 -9.53
CA PHE A 207 13.84 2.38 -8.77
C PHE A 207 13.32 3.37 -7.72
N VAL A 208 14.21 4.00 -6.96
CA VAL A 208 13.86 5.04 -5.96
C VAL A 208 13.20 6.25 -6.63
N SER A 209 13.72 6.72 -7.77
CA SER A 209 13.12 7.79 -8.57
C SER A 209 11.68 7.46 -8.96
N MET A 210 11.42 6.24 -9.44
CA MET A 210 10.08 5.78 -9.79
C MET A 210 9.11 5.84 -8.60
N ILE A 211 9.49 5.25 -7.46
CA ILE A 211 8.61 5.19 -6.29
C ILE A 211 8.46 6.55 -5.59
N LYS A 212 9.40 7.49 -5.79
CA LYS A 212 9.28 8.91 -5.43
C LYS A 212 8.40 9.70 -6.41
N ASN A 213 7.79 9.02 -7.38
CA ASN A 213 6.89 9.61 -8.38
C ASN A 213 7.58 10.64 -9.28
N GLN A 214 8.90 10.50 -9.52
CA GLN A 214 9.58 11.27 -10.56
C GLN A 214 9.14 10.76 -11.94
N PRO A 215 9.02 11.65 -12.94
CA PRO A 215 8.73 11.24 -14.31
C PRO A 215 9.96 10.51 -14.86
N ILE A 216 9.85 9.20 -15.07
CA ILE A 216 10.91 8.39 -15.69
C ILE A 216 10.35 7.30 -16.62
N ILE A 217 9.03 7.10 -16.62
CA ILE A 217 8.36 6.06 -17.39
C ILE A 217 8.03 6.62 -18.77
N THR A 218 8.44 5.95 -19.84
CA THR A 218 8.19 6.40 -21.22
C THR A 218 7.18 5.46 -21.87
N LEU A 219 6.06 6.00 -22.36
CA LEU A 219 5.06 5.22 -23.11
C LEU A 219 5.13 5.61 -24.59
N GLU A 220 4.96 4.62 -25.48
CA GLU A 220 5.05 4.81 -26.94
C GLU A 220 4.09 5.86 -27.53
N ASN A 221 3.01 6.19 -26.82
CA ASN A 221 1.95 7.10 -27.29
C ASN A 221 1.92 8.45 -26.57
N ASP A 222 2.78 8.67 -25.57
CA ASP A 222 2.81 9.92 -24.80
C ASP A 222 4.08 10.71 -25.18
N ASP A 223 3.93 12.02 -25.37
CA ASP A 223 5.04 12.93 -25.61
C ASP A 223 5.76 13.25 -24.28
N GLY A 224 6.67 12.36 -23.89
CA GLY A 224 7.57 12.56 -22.74
C GLY A 224 7.50 11.47 -21.66
N GLU A 225 8.21 11.74 -20.56
CA GLU A 225 8.24 10.86 -19.39
C GLU A 225 7.07 11.16 -18.45
N ILE A 226 6.39 10.11 -18.00
CA ILE A 226 5.28 10.19 -17.06
C ILE A 226 5.69 9.65 -15.68
N SER A 227 4.96 10.09 -14.66
CA SER A 227 5.16 9.63 -13.29
C SER A 227 4.51 8.25 -13.04
N LEU A 228 4.98 7.52 -12.01
CA LEU A 228 4.35 6.26 -11.58
C LEU A 228 2.85 6.42 -11.31
N ARG A 229 2.45 7.55 -10.72
CA ARG A 229 1.04 7.88 -10.47
C ARG A 229 0.24 7.96 -11.75
N GLU A 230 0.75 8.63 -12.77
CA GLU A 230 0.08 8.73 -14.07
C GLU A 230 0.00 7.37 -14.73
N PHE A 231 1.09 6.59 -14.71
CA PHE A 231 1.11 5.23 -15.25
C PHE A 231 0.04 4.34 -14.61
N LEU A 232 -0.14 4.39 -13.28
CA LEU A 232 -1.18 3.64 -12.57
C LEU A 232 -2.62 4.01 -12.95
N THR A 233 -2.85 5.16 -13.58
CA THR A 233 -4.17 5.53 -14.10
C THR A 233 -4.47 4.89 -15.47
N ARG A 234 -3.43 4.43 -16.17
CA ARG A 234 -3.53 3.77 -17.49
C ARG A 234 -3.83 2.28 -17.33
N SER A 235 -5.06 1.96 -16.95
CA SER A 235 -5.52 0.59 -16.68
C SER A 235 -5.25 -0.42 -17.81
N GLU A 236 -5.17 0.05 -19.06
CA GLU A 236 -4.92 -0.76 -20.25
C GLU A 236 -3.54 -1.44 -20.28
N TYR A 237 -2.58 -0.94 -19.50
CA TYR A 237 -1.24 -1.52 -19.36
C TYR A 237 -1.16 -2.59 -18.28
N PHE A 238 -2.23 -2.84 -17.52
CA PHE A 238 -2.27 -3.84 -16.45
C PHE A 238 -3.17 -5.02 -16.82
N ASN A 239 -2.88 -6.17 -16.22
CA ASN A 239 -3.84 -7.26 -16.16
C ASN A 239 -5.08 -6.82 -15.35
N VAL A 240 -6.20 -7.52 -15.52
CA VAL A 240 -7.51 -7.13 -14.95
C VAL A 240 -7.42 -6.85 -13.44
N ASN A 241 -7.65 -5.59 -13.04
CA ASN A 241 -7.61 -5.09 -11.66
C ASN A 241 -6.24 -5.25 -10.94
N MET A 242 -5.14 -5.35 -11.67
CA MET A 242 -3.81 -5.60 -11.11
C MET A 242 -2.99 -4.34 -10.80
N GLU A 243 -3.46 -3.15 -11.18
CA GLU A 243 -2.76 -1.88 -10.95
C GLU A 243 -2.49 -1.62 -9.45
N ARG A 244 -3.45 -2.00 -8.58
CA ARG A 244 -3.31 -1.87 -7.13
C ARG A 244 -2.33 -2.89 -6.55
N GLU A 245 -2.32 -4.12 -7.04
CA GLU A 245 -1.40 -5.14 -6.55
C GLU A 245 0.02 -4.89 -7.03
N PHE A 246 0.19 -4.42 -8.28
CA PHE A 246 1.46 -3.91 -8.78
C PHE A 246 2.00 -2.83 -7.84
N PHE A 247 1.19 -1.80 -7.57
CA PHE A 247 1.59 -0.70 -6.70
C PHE A 247 2.00 -1.19 -5.30
N LYS A 248 1.18 -2.04 -4.66
CA LYS A 248 1.53 -2.63 -3.36
C LYS A 248 2.81 -3.46 -3.42
N SER A 249 3.06 -4.19 -4.52
CA SER A 249 4.23 -5.05 -4.66
C SER A 249 5.55 -4.28 -4.60
N LEU A 250 5.56 -3.00 -4.99
CA LEU A 250 6.74 -2.12 -4.93
C LEU A 250 7.17 -1.81 -3.49
N PHE A 251 6.27 -1.95 -2.51
CA PHE A 251 6.54 -1.62 -1.10
C PHE A 251 6.45 -2.83 -0.15
N LYS A 252 5.97 -3.99 -0.63
CA LYS A 252 5.93 -5.23 0.18
C LYS A 252 7.36 -5.72 0.44
N SER A 253 7.73 -5.89 1.71
CA SER A 253 9.08 -6.34 2.11
C SER A 253 9.52 -7.64 1.41
N ARG A 254 8.61 -8.62 1.28
CA ARG A 254 8.91 -9.91 0.63
C ARG A 254 9.21 -9.75 -0.87
N SER A 255 8.57 -8.80 -1.52
CA SER A 255 8.79 -8.48 -2.94
C SER A 255 10.11 -7.74 -3.12
N LEU A 256 10.33 -6.69 -2.33
CA LEU A 256 11.57 -5.89 -2.35
C LEU A 256 12.82 -6.75 -2.17
N GLN A 257 12.81 -7.72 -1.24
CA GLN A 257 13.95 -8.61 -0.99
C GLN A 257 14.33 -9.50 -2.18
N LYS A 258 13.43 -9.71 -3.16
CA LYS A 258 13.77 -10.48 -4.36
C LYS A 258 14.77 -9.74 -5.23
N PHE A 259 14.58 -8.43 -5.42
CA PHE A 259 15.35 -7.63 -6.35
C PHE A 259 16.22 -6.54 -5.71
N CYS A 260 16.07 -6.27 -4.42
CA CYS A 260 16.86 -5.29 -3.68
C CYS A 260 17.41 -5.93 -2.41
N LYS A 261 18.71 -6.16 -2.38
CA LYS A 261 19.42 -6.82 -1.28
C LYS A 261 20.56 -5.95 -0.81
N ILE A 262 20.84 -5.96 0.49
CA ILE A 262 22.06 -5.35 1.02
C ILE A 262 23.07 -6.49 1.13
N ILE A 263 24.12 -6.39 0.33
CA ILE A 263 25.21 -7.38 0.30
C ILE A 263 26.48 -6.75 0.87
N SER A 264 27.42 -7.60 1.26
CA SER A 264 28.77 -7.18 1.61
C SER A 264 29.67 -7.31 0.39
N LYS A 265 29.99 -6.18 -0.24
CA LYS A 265 31.05 -6.13 -1.25
C LYS A 265 32.38 -6.34 -0.55
N THR A 266 32.99 -7.49 -0.81
CA THR A 266 34.25 -7.87 -0.18
C THR A 266 35.36 -7.87 -1.22
N THR A 267 36.48 -7.24 -0.88
CA THR A 267 37.70 -7.27 -1.68
C THR A 267 38.82 -7.95 -0.90
N PHE A 268 39.66 -8.68 -1.63
CA PHE A 268 40.85 -9.34 -1.11
C PHE A 268 42.01 -9.05 -2.04
N LEU A 269 43.13 -8.52 -1.50
CA LEU A 269 44.27 -8.09 -2.33
C LEU A 269 43.86 -7.11 -3.44
N ARG A 270 42.89 -6.23 -3.15
CA ARG A 270 42.27 -5.28 -4.10
C ARG A 270 41.52 -5.92 -5.27
N LYS A 271 41.28 -7.23 -5.24
CA LYS A 271 40.42 -7.95 -6.18
C LYS A 271 39.04 -8.18 -5.55
N GLU A 272 37.98 -8.11 -6.35
CA GLU A 272 36.65 -8.47 -5.87
C GLU A 272 36.53 -9.99 -5.70
N ILE A 273 35.70 -10.46 -4.76
CA ILE A 273 35.48 -11.91 -4.54
C ILE A 273 35.22 -12.69 -5.85
N GLN A 274 34.47 -12.08 -6.78
CA GLN A 274 34.08 -12.74 -8.02
C GLN A 274 35.27 -13.04 -8.95
N THR A 275 36.37 -12.29 -8.86
CA THR A 275 37.57 -12.46 -9.69
C THR A 275 38.66 -13.31 -9.02
N LEU A 276 38.47 -13.69 -7.75
CA LEU A 276 39.38 -14.55 -7.02
C LEU A 276 39.32 -16.00 -7.54
N SER A 277 40.47 -16.66 -7.58
CA SER A 277 40.55 -18.12 -7.81
C SER A 277 39.88 -18.90 -6.68
N MET A 278 39.58 -20.20 -6.89
CA MET A 278 38.99 -21.04 -5.84
C MET A 278 39.87 -21.06 -4.57
N GLY A 279 41.19 -21.22 -4.74
CA GLY A 279 42.16 -21.17 -3.64
C GLY A 279 42.27 -19.81 -2.94
N GLU A 280 42.18 -18.70 -3.69
CA GLU A 280 42.14 -17.34 -3.12
C GLU A 280 40.84 -17.09 -2.33
N ARG A 281 39.70 -17.62 -2.80
CA ARG A 281 38.42 -17.55 -2.09
C ARG A 281 38.43 -18.36 -0.80
N GLY A 282 38.96 -19.59 -0.84
CA GLY A 282 39.13 -20.42 0.35
C GLY A 282 40.01 -19.73 1.39
N THR A 283 41.12 -19.13 0.93
CA THR A 283 42.04 -18.33 1.76
C THR A 283 41.32 -17.16 2.45
N LEU A 284 40.55 -16.38 1.69
CA LEU A 284 39.79 -15.25 2.21
C LEU A 284 38.77 -15.70 3.27
N PHE A 285 37.98 -16.74 2.95
CA PHE A 285 36.96 -17.27 3.85
C PHE A 285 37.57 -17.73 5.18
N LEU A 286 38.65 -18.51 5.11
CA LEU A 286 39.36 -19.00 6.28
C LEU A 286 39.89 -17.85 7.15
N ARG A 287 40.49 -16.83 6.53
CA ARG A 287 41.02 -15.67 7.27
C ARG A 287 39.93 -14.88 7.97
N ILE A 288 38.78 -14.65 7.31
CA ILE A 288 37.62 -14.00 7.94
C ILE A 288 37.11 -14.85 9.10
N LYS A 289 36.96 -16.16 8.89
CA LYS A 289 36.47 -17.09 9.92
C LYS A 289 37.38 -17.08 11.15
N LEU A 290 38.68 -17.16 10.94
CA LEU A 290 39.66 -17.07 12.02
C LEU A 290 39.66 -15.68 12.66
N ALA A 291 39.60 -14.58 11.91
CA ALA A 291 39.56 -13.23 12.49
C ALA A 291 38.35 -13.02 13.43
N THR A 292 37.17 -13.52 13.07
CA THR A 292 35.95 -13.36 13.90
C THR A 292 36.00 -14.10 15.24
N ALA A 293 36.87 -15.10 15.38
CA ALA A 293 36.97 -15.94 16.58
C ALA A 293 38.40 -16.45 16.76
N ALA A 294 39.39 -15.57 16.69
CA ALA A 294 40.80 -15.96 16.51
C ALA A 294 41.35 -16.80 17.66
N PHE A 295 40.98 -16.46 18.89
CA PHE A 295 41.50 -17.06 20.12
C PHE A 295 40.41 -17.74 20.96
N SER A 296 39.30 -18.06 20.32
CA SER A 296 38.14 -18.69 20.96
C SER A 296 37.66 -19.87 20.11
N LEU A 297 37.18 -20.92 20.79
CA LEU A 297 36.64 -22.16 20.21
C LEU A 297 37.70 -23.07 19.56
N PRO A 298 37.54 -24.39 19.63
CA PRO A 298 38.30 -25.30 18.76
C PRO A 298 38.10 -24.98 17.28
N PHE A 299 39.13 -25.16 16.46
CA PHE A 299 39.05 -25.06 15.01
C PHE A 299 39.28 -26.44 14.40
N ILE A 300 38.33 -26.91 13.58
CA ILE A 300 38.42 -28.19 12.88
C ILE A 300 38.41 -27.89 11.39
N TYR A 301 39.39 -28.43 10.65
CA TYR A 301 39.45 -28.29 9.20
C TYR A 301 39.84 -29.62 8.55
N ASP A 302 38.94 -30.15 7.74
CA ASP A 302 39.16 -31.35 6.95
C ASP A 302 39.66 -30.97 5.56
N GLN A 303 40.69 -31.66 5.08
CA GLN A 303 41.32 -31.53 3.77
C GLN A 303 41.52 -30.08 3.29
N PRO A 304 42.20 -29.21 4.08
CA PRO A 304 42.42 -27.81 3.68
C PRO A 304 43.16 -27.66 2.33
N GLU A 305 43.91 -28.67 1.90
CA GLU A 305 44.61 -28.73 0.62
C GLU A 305 43.72 -28.73 -0.63
N ASP A 306 42.47 -29.13 -0.52
CA ASP A 306 41.55 -29.17 -1.66
C ASP A 306 40.95 -27.78 -1.96
N ASP A 307 40.81 -26.94 -0.93
CA ASP A 307 40.18 -25.63 -0.98
C ASP A 307 41.17 -24.44 -1.04
N LEU A 308 42.46 -24.68 -0.79
CA LEU A 308 43.48 -23.63 -0.64
C LEU A 308 44.61 -23.77 -1.65
N ASP A 309 45.23 -22.63 -2.00
CA ASP A 309 46.42 -22.61 -2.85
C ASP A 309 47.65 -23.13 -2.08
N ASN A 310 48.45 -24.00 -2.69
CA ASN A 310 49.69 -24.56 -2.10
C ASN A 310 50.65 -23.48 -1.56
N ASN A 311 50.78 -22.35 -2.26
CA ASN A 311 51.59 -21.22 -1.83
C ASN A 311 51.03 -20.61 -0.54
N PHE A 312 49.71 -20.47 -0.43
CA PHE A 312 49.07 -20.00 0.79
C PHE A 312 49.23 -21.00 1.95
N ILE A 313 49.07 -22.30 1.67
CA ILE A 313 49.23 -23.36 2.68
C ILE A 313 50.63 -23.27 3.32
N GLN A 314 51.68 -23.28 2.50
CA GLN A 314 53.05 -23.31 3.00
C GLN A 314 53.49 -21.97 3.63
N ASN A 315 53.22 -20.85 2.95
CA ASN A 315 53.81 -19.56 3.34
C ASN A 315 52.95 -18.74 4.29
N LYS A 316 51.67 -19.10 4.49
CA LYS A 316 50.74 -18.35 5.34
C LYS A 316 50.02 -19.23 6.35
N LEU A 317 49.36 -20.30 5.90
CA LEU A 317 48.53 -21.15 6.77
C LEU A 317 49.35 -21.86 7.85
N VAL A 318 50.41 -22.55 7.46
CA VAL A 318 51.29 -23.28 8.39
C VAL A 318 51.90 -22.35 9.44
N PRO A 319 52.53 -21.21 9.09
CA PRO A 319 52.97 -20.22 10.07
C PRO A 319 51.85 -19.69 10.96
N LEU A 320 50.65 -19.47 10.41
CA LEU A 320 49.49 -18.99 11.15
C LEU A 320 49.01 -20.01 12.18
N PHE A 321 48.89 -21.29 11.81
CA PHE A 321 48.53 -22.37 12.74
C PHE A 321 49.57 -22.54 13.85
N ARG A 322 50.87 -22.43 13.55
CA ARG A 322 51.94 -22.44 14.58
C ARG A 322 51.74 -21.36 15.63
N LYS A 323 51.28 -20.18 15.23
CA LYS A 323 50.98 -19.07 16.14
C LYS A 323 49.66 -19.28 16.88
N LEU A 324 48.59 -19.65 16.16
CA LEU A 324 47.26 -19.82 16.72
C LEU A 324 47.16 -21.00 17.70
N LYS A 325 47.90 -22.11 17.49
CA LYS A 325 47.85 -23.29 18.36
C LYS A 325 48.27 -23.02 19.81
N LYS A 326 48.98 -21.92 20.07
CA LYS A 326 49.32 -21.45 21.43
C LYS A 326 48.09 -20.98 22.22
N TYR A 327 47.04 -20.56 21.51
CA TYR A 327 45.90 -19.84 22.07
C TYR A 327 44.56 -20.54 21.82
N ARG A 328 44.52 -21.54 20.92
CA ARG A 328 43.31 -22.34 20.63
C ARG A 328 43.68 -23.76 20.24
N GLN A 329 42.74 -24.69 20.41
CA GLN A 329 42.85 -26.03 19.85
C GLN A 329 42.60 -26.00 18.34
N ILE A 330 43.46 -26.68 17.58
CA ILE A 330 43.39 -26.83 16.13
C ILE A 330 43.45 -28.32 15.81
N ILE A 331 42.45 -28.84 15.09
CA ILE A 331 42.36 -30.21 14.62
C ILE A 331 42.29 -30.15 13.10
N VAL A 332 43.26 -30.78 12.43
CA VAL A 332 43.31 -30.80 10.97
C VAL A 332 43.43 -32.24 10.50
N ALA A 333 42.54 -32.65 9.61
CA ALA A 333 42.66 -33.89 8.87
C ALA A 333 43.21 -33.54 7.48
N THR A 334 44.37 -34.10 7.12
CA THR A 334 45.06 -33.73 5.87
C THR A 334 45.98 -34.87 5.43
N HIS A 335 46.18 -34.98 4.13
CA HIS A 335 47.22 -35.83 3.54
C HIS A 335 48.49 -35.05 3.18
N ASN A 336 48.50 -33.72 3.36
CA ASN A 336 49.63 -32.86 3.03
C ASN A 336 50.61 -32.80 4.21
N ALA A 337 51.77 -33.45 4.05
CA ALA A 337 52.82 -33.50 5.08
C ALA A 337 53.34 -32.12 5.53
N ASN A 338 53.20 -31.09 4.69
CA ASN A 338 53.60 -29.72 5.05
C ASN A 338 52.68 -29.08 6.10
N ILE A 339 51.44 -29.56 6.23
CA ILE A 339 50.44 -29.05 7.18
C ILE A 339 50.59 -29.67 8.57
N VAL A 340 51.34 -30.78 8.68
CA VAL A 340 51.66 -31.43 9.96
C VAL A 340 52.58 -30.49 10.75
N VAL A 341 52.06 -29.91 11.85
CA VAL A 341 52.65 -28.72 12.51
C VAL A 341 52.80 -28.84 14.02
#